data_AF-A0A316HFK0-F1
#
_entry.id   AF-A0A316HFK0-F1
#
_cell.length_a   1.000
_cell.length_b   1.000
_cell.length_c   1.000
_cell.angle_alpha   90.00
_cell.angle_beta   90.00
_cell.angle_gamma   90.00
#
_symmetry.space_group_name_H-M   'P 1'
#
loop_
_entity.id
_entity.type
_entity.pdbx_description
1 polymer ?
#
loop_
_entity_poly.entity_id
_entity_poly.type
_entity_poly.pdbx_seq_one_letter_code
_entity_poly.pdbx_strand_id
1 'polypeptide(L)' 'MRFDPPEIEKDPYEDLTPLQKKTRKAAIWFAFIGVYVWAIKILFL' A
#
# COMPACT_ATOMS: atom_id res chain seq x y z
N MET A 1 18.55 -11.87 30.97
CA MET A 1 17.24 -11.69 30.32
C MET A 1 17.25 -12.53 29.05
N ARG A 2 16.39 -13.54 28.92
CA ARG A 2 16.20 -14.22 27.64
C ARG A 2 15.54 -13.21 26.71
N PHE A 3 16.23 -12.83 25.65
CA PHE A 3 15.62 -12.10 24.56
C PHE A 3 14.91 -13.13 23.71
N ASP A 4 13.59 -13.20 23.82
CA ASP A 4 12.79 -13.93 22.83
C ASP A 4 13.02 -13.25 21.47
N PRO A 5 13.25 -14.02 20.39
CA PRO A 5 13.50 -13.45 19.08
C PRO A 5 12.29 -12.58 18.69
N PRO A 6 12.51 -11.43 18.03
CA PRO A 6 11.40 -10.60 17.57
C PRO A 6 10.51 -11.46 16.69
N GLU A 7 9.22 -11.55 17.04
CA GLU A 7 8.22 -12.19 16.19
C GLU A 7 8.29 -11.49 14.83
N ILE A 8 8.73 -12.22 13.81
CA ILE A 8 8.79 -11.71 12.44
C ILE A 8 7.34 -11.53 12.03
N GLU A 9 6.88 -10.28 12.03
CA GLU A 9 5.57 -9.90 11.55
C GLU A 9 5.44 -10.37 10.10
N LYS A 10 4.78 -11.51 9.90
CA LYS A 10 4.59 -12.08 8.57
C LYS A 10 3.77 -11.09 7.76
N ASP A 11 4.27 -10.75 6.57
CA ASP A 11 3.56 -9.86 5.66
C ASP A 11 2.19 -10.51 5.35
N PRO A 12 1.06 -9.88 5.72
CA PRO A 12 -0.27 -10.45 5.54
C PRO A 12 -0.66 -10.61 4.05
N TYR A 13 0.21 -10.17 3.14
CA TYR A 13 0.04 -10.27 1.71
C TYR A 13 1.03 -11.24 1.07
N GLU A 14 1.82 -11.98 1.84
CA GLU A 14 2.81 -12.92 1.35
C GLU A 14 2.18 -14.02 0.47
N ASP A 15 0.97 -14.47 0.82
CA ASP A 15 0.20 -15.48 0.08
C ASP A 15 -0.49 -14.96 -1.20
N LEU A 16 -0.43 -13.66 -1.48
CA LEU A 16 -1.03 -13.13 -2.70
C LEU A 16 -0.25 -13.58 -3.93
N THR A 17 -1.00 -13.96 -4.97
CA THR A 17 -0.43 -14.26 -6.29
C THR A 17 0.38 -13.04 -6.78
N PRO A 18 1.53 -13.19 -7.45
CA PRO A 18 2.37 -12.08 -7.91
C PRO A 18 1.61 -11.02 -8.73
N LEU A 19 0.56 -11.44 -9.44
CA LEU A 19 -0.36 -10.53 -10.13
C LEU A 19 -1.15 -9.64 -9.16
N GLN A 20 -1.73 -10.22 -8.10
CA GLN A 20 -2.49 -9.49 -7.08
C GLN A 20 -1.61 -8.49 -6.32
N LYS A 21 -0.36 -8.87 -6.00
CA LYS A 21 0.62 -7.95 -5.37
C LYS A 21 0.88 -6.72 -6.25
N LYS A 22 1.09 -6.93 -7.56
CA LYS A 22 1.29 -5.85 -8.53
C LYS A 22 0.05 -4.96 -8.69
N THR A 23 -1.12 -5.58 -8.86
CA THR A 23 -2.38 -4.84 -9.02
C THR A 23 -2.70 -4.02 -7.78
N ARG A 24 -2.49 -4.56 -6.57
CA ARG A 24 -2.69 -3.80 -5.33
C ARG A 24 -1.75 -2.60 -5.24
N LYS A 25 -0.46 -2.79 -5.53
CA LYS A 25 0.51 -1.69 -5.52
C LYS A 25 0.11 -0.61 -6.53
N ALA A 26 -0.32 -1.00 -7.72
CA ALA A 26 -0.80 -0.07 -8.74
C ALA A 26 -2.07 0.67 -8.28
N ALA A 27 -3.06 -0.04 -7.73
CA ALA A 27 -4.31 0.54 -7.23
C ALA A 27 -4.07 1.58 -6.13
N ILE A 28 -3.15 1.31 -5.20
CA ILE A 28 -2.76 2.27 -4.16
C ILE A 28 -2.18 3.53 -4.81
N TRP A 29 -1.23 3.38 -5.74
CA TRP A 29 -0.65 4.52 -6.46
C TRP A 29 -1.69 5.35 -7.21
N PHE A 30 -2.60 4.70 -7.92
CA PHE A 30 -3.68 5.39 -8.64
C PHE A 30 -4.64 6.11 -7.70
N ALA A 31 -4.96 5.54 -6.54
CA ALA A 31 -5.81 6.19 -5.56
C ALA A 31 -5.18 7.49 -5.04
N PHE A 32 -3.89 7.47 -4.71
CA PHE A 32 -3.16 8.66 -4.27
C PHE A 32 -3.10 9.74 -5.35
N ILE A 33 -2.76 9.36 -6.59
CA ILE A 33 -2.71 10.30 -7.71
C ILE A 33 -4.10 10.89 -7.98
N GLY A 34 -5.15 10.07 -7.95
CA GLY A 34 -6.52 10.51 -8.15
C GLY A 34 -6.99 11.53 -7.11
N VAL A 35 -6.75 11.26 -5.83
CA VAL A 35 -7.07 12.19 -4.73
C VAL A 35 -6.26 13.48 -4.86
N TYR A 36 -4.97 13.39 -5.20
CA TYR A 36 -4.12 14.56 -5.38
C TYR A 36 -4.60 15.47 -6.52
N VAL A 37 -4.90 14.90 -7.69
CA VAL A 37 -5.43 15.66 -8.83
C VAL A 37 -6.80 16.26 -8.49
N TRP A 38 -7.66 15.53 -7.79
CA TRP A 38 -8.95 16.04 -7.34
C TRP A 38 -8.80 17.21 -6.35
N ALA A 39 -7.88 17.12 -5.40
CA ALA A 39 -7.58 18.21 -4.47
C ALA A 39 -7.05 19.46 -5.18
N ILE A 40 -6.10 19.30 -6.11
CA ILE A 40 -5.63 20.41 -6.96
C ILE A 40 -6.79 21.02 -7.74
N LYS A 41 -7.63 20.18 -8.36
CA LYS A 41 -8.79 20.65 -9.11
C LYS A 41 -9.67 21.55 -8.23
N ILE A 42 -9.94 21.20 -6.98
CA ILE A 42 -10.74 22.02 -6.05
C ILE A 42 -10.03 23.32 -5.66
N LEU A 43 -8.70 23.31 -5.50
CA LEU A 43 -7.95 24.50 -5.07
C LEU A 43 -7.79 25.54 -6.18
N PHE A 44 -7.87 25.13 -7.45
CA PHE A 44 -7.64 25.99 -8.62
C PHE A 44 -8.88 26.13 -9.53
N LEU A 45 -10.05 25.61 -9.15
CA LEU A 45 -11.38 25.94 -9.72
C LEU A 45 -12.16 26.81 -8.74
#